data_AF-Q0S0I3-F1
#
_entry.id   AF-Q0S0I3-F1
#
_cell.length_a   1.000
_cell.length_b   1.000
_cell.length_c   1.000
_cell.angle_alpha   90.00
_cell.angle_beta   90.00
_cell.angle_gamma   90.00
#
_symmetry.space_group_name_H-M   'P 1'
#
loop_
_entity.id
_entity.type
_entity.pdbx_description
1 polymer ?
#
loop_
_entity_poly.entity_id
_entity_poly.type
_entity_poly.pdbx_seq_one_letter_code
_entity_poly.pdbx_strand_id
1 'polypeptide(L)'
;MAEHGGSASAVIQPIGLAGVRITLVGADGILGDQVVKDLATANAVVASFDDVTVSEWDRAITSIVTPRKGHFQKMAGWVARQTRFPKARNER
;
A
#
# COMPACT_ATOMS: atom_id res chain seq x y z
N MET A 1 -12.52 -1.95 2.40
CA MET A 1 -12.89 -2.22 3.80
C MET A 1 -14.07 -3.19 3.85
N ALA A 2 -15.26 -2.78 3.40
CA ALA A 2 -16.46 -3.64 3.43
C ALA A 2 -16.27 -5.00 2.72
N GLU A 3 -15.60 -5.01 1.56
CA GLU A 3 -15.31 -6.24 0.79
C GLU A 3 -14.12 -7.05 1.33
N HIS A 4 -13.34 -6.49 2.27
CA HIS A 4 -12.03 -7.01 2.70
C HIS A 4 -11.98 -7.34 4.20
N GLY A 5 -13.11 -7.73 4.78
CA GLY A 5 -13.22 -8.17 6.17
C GLY A 5 -13.46 -7.07 7.21
N GLY A 6 -13.82 -5.86 6.77
CA GLY A 6 -14.27 -4.77 7.66
C GLY A 6 -13.17 -3.94 8.31
N SER A 7 -11.96 -4.48 8.47
CA SER A 7 -10.81 -3.77 9.07
C SER A 7 -9.56 -3.83 8.21
N ALA A 8 -8.59 -2.95 8.49
CA ALA A 8 -7.30 -2.93 7.82
C ALA A 8 -6.17 -2.38 8.69
N SER A 9 -4.95 -2.77 8.36
CA SER A 9 -3.73 -2.14 8.87
C SER A 9 -3.18 -1.13 7.87
N ALA A 10 -2.82 0.07 8.33
CA ALA A 10 -2.25 1.13 7.52
C ALA A 10 -0.76 1.32 7.81
N VAL A 11 0.08 1.12 6.80
CA VAL A 11 1.51 1.44 6.85
C VAL A 11 1.76 2.76 6.15
N ILE A 12 2.23 3.77 6.90
CA ILE A 12 2.48 5.13 6.42
C ILE A 12 3.96 5.26 6.01
N GLN A 13 4.21 5.65 4.77
CA GLN A 13 5.55 5.58 4.16
C GLN A 13 5.86 6.86 3.39
N PRO A 14 6.70 7.77 3.93
CA PRO A 14 7.23 8.89 3.15
C PRO A 14 8.06 8.38 1.96
N ILE A 15 7.74 8.85 0.75
CA ILE A 15 8.38 8.43 -0.51
C ILE A 15 9.13 9.58 -1.19
N GLY A 16 9.75 10.44 -0.39
CA GLY A 16 10.48 11.63 -0.85
C GLY A 16 9.54 12.71 -1.38
N LEU A 17 9.93 13.38 -2.48
CA LEU A 17 9.18 14.49 -3.07
C LEU A 17 7.80 14.09 -3.63
N ALA A 18 7.57 12.79 -3.83
CA ALA A 18 6.28 12.28 -4.29
C ALA A 18 5.19 12.31 -3.19
N GLY A 19 5.55 12.57 -1.94
CA GLY A 19 4.64 12.66 -0.79
C GLY A 19 4.73 11.47 0.14
N VAL A 20 3.58 11.02 0.65
CA VAL A 20 3.46 9.92 1.62
C VAL A 20 2.49 8.88 1.10
N ARG A 21 2.94 7.63 0.98
CA ARG A 21 2.10 6.49 0.64
C ARG A 21 1.45 5.93 1.90
N ILE A 22 0.15 5.70 1.84
CA ILE A 22 -0.62 4.95 2.83
C ILE A 22 -0.90 3.60 2.19
N THR A 23 -0.25 2.55 2.70
CA THR A 23 -0.50 1.18 2.26
C THR A 23 -1.48 0.53 3.23
N LEU A 24 -2.63 0.10 2.72
CA LEU A 24 -3.66 -0.59 3.48
C LEU A 24 -3.58 -2.08 3.21
N VAL A 25 -3.59 -2.87 4.27
CA VAL A 25 -3.67 -4.34 4.22
C VAL A 25 -4.97 -4.74 4.90
N GLY A 26 -5.93 -5.24 4.11
CA GLY A 26 -7.19 -5.76 4.66
C GLY A 26 -6.96 -7.00 5.53
N ALA A 27 -7.96 -7.36 6.34
CA ALA A 27 -7.93 -8.59 7.14
C ALA A 27 -7.78 -9.86 6.27
N ASP A 28 -8.21 -9.79 5.01
CA ASP A 28 -8.04 -10.82 3.99
C ASP A 28 -6.67 -10.80 3.29
N GLY A 29 -5.76 -9.92 3.72
CA GLY A 29 -4.42 -9.76 3.17
C GLY A 29 -4.35 -8.93 1.90
N ILE A 30 -5.48 -8.49 1.34
CA ILE A 30 -5.49 -7.73 0.09
C ILE A 30 -4.92 -6.32 0.33
N LEU A 31 -3.96 -5.96 -0.52
CA LEU A 31 -3.27 -4.68 -0.45
C LEU A 31 -3.95 -3.61 -1.33
N GLY A 32 -4.13 -2.42 -0.75
CA GLY A 32 -4.49 -1.17 -1.41
C GLY A 32 -3.47 -0.07 -1.09
N ASP A 33 -3.35 0.94 -1.94
CA ASP A 33 -2.46 2.06 -1.69
C ASP A 33 -3.06 3.38 -2.17
N GLN A 34 -2.75 4.46 -1.45
CA GLN A 34 -3.00 5.85 -1.85
C GLN A 34 -1.78 6.70 -1.52
N VAL A 35 -1.55 7.74 -2.31
CA VAL A 35 -0.48 8.71 -2.06
C VAL A 35 -1.12 10.06 -1.72
N VAL A 36 -0.68 10.65 -0.62
CA VAL A 36 -1.09 11.98 -0.16
C VAL A 36 0.11 12.93 -0.12
N LYS A 37 -0.16 14.22 -0.01
CA LYS A 37 0.87 15.27 -0.11
C LYS A 37 1.92 15.19 1.00
N ASP A 38 1.49 14.94 2.23
CA ASP A 38 2.35 15.04 3.41
C ASP A 38 1.90 14.10 4.54
N LEU A 39 2.76 13.99 5.56
CA LEU A 39 2.57 13.09 6.69
C LEU A 39 1.38 13.50 7.57
N ALA A 40 1.11 14.81 7.70
CA ALA A 40 -0.03 15.30 8.45
C ALA A 40 -1.34 14.84 7.80
N THR A 41 -1.45 14.98 6.48
CA THR A 41 -2.58 14.48 5.69
C THR A 41 -2.71 12.97 5.82
N ALA A 42 -1.60 12.21 5.78
CA ALA A 42 -1.63 10.76 5.90
C ALA A 42 -2.21 10.29 7.24
N ASN A 43 -1.72 10.87 8.34
CA ASN A 43 -2.23 10.57 9.67
C ASN A 43 -3.70 10.97 9.82
N ALA A 44 -4.09 12.14 9.30
CA ALA A 44 -5.48 12.60 9.35
C ALA A 44 -6.43 11.66 8.57
N VAL A 45 -6.01 11.18 7.40
CA VAL A 45 -6.77 10.20 6.62
C VAL A 45 -6.95 8.90 7.41
N VAL A 46 -5.88 8.34 7.97
CA VAL A 46 -5.98 7.08 8.73
C VAL A 46 -6.85 7.26 9.97
N ALA A 47 -6.66 8.34 10.72
CA ALA A 47 -7.44 8.64 11.93
C ALA A 47 -8.93 8.90 11.67
N SER A 48 -9.34 9.13 10.41
CA SER A 48 -10.75 9.30 10.04
C SER A 48 -11.52 7.98 9.93
N PHE A 49 -10.85 6.83 10.07
CA PHE A 49 -11.47 5.50 10.01
C PHE A 49 -11.23 4.73 11.31
N ASP A 50 -12.30 4.41 12.03
CA ASP A 50 -12.23 3.67 13.30
C ASP A 50 -11.67 2.24 13.13
N ASP A 51 -11.94 1.60 11.99
CA ASP A 51 -11.52 0.22 11.70
C ASP A 51 -10.14 0.11 11.04
N VAL A 52 -9.34 1.19 11.07
CA VAL A 52 -8.00 1.23 10.50
C VAL A 52 -6.95 1.49 11.57
N THR A 53 -6.06 0.52 11.75
CA THR A 53 -4.98 0.61 12.74
C THR A 53 -3.66 0.96 12.05
N VAL A 54 -2.96 1.98 12.53
CA VAL A 54 -1.59 2.28 12.08
C VAL A 54 -0.67 1.11 12.45
N SER A 55 0.13 0.66 11.49
CA SER A 55 1.05 -0.47 11.63
C SER A 55 2.36 -0.20 10.90
N GLU A 56 3.35 -1.05 11.15
CA GLU A 56 4.60 -1.09 10.40
C GLU A 56 4.69 -2.35 9.53
N TRP A 57 5.71 -2.43 8.66
CA TRP A 57 6.07 -3.65 7.97
C TRP A 57 6.79 -4.62 8.90
N ASP A 58 6.04 -5.20 9.82
CA ASP A 58 6.50 -6.25 10.72
C ASP A 58 6.19 -7.66 10.17
N ARG A 59 6.56 -8.69 10.94
CA ARG A 59 6.28 -10.08 10.57
C ARG A 59 4.79 -10.37 10.45
N ALA A 60 3.95 -9.78 11.30
CA ALA A 60 2.52 -10.06 11.30
C ALA A 60 1.89 -9.56 9.99
N ILE A 61 2.17 -8.31 9.61
CA ILE A 61 1.68 -7.72 8.36
C ILE A 61 2.28 -8.42 7.15
N THR A 62 3.61 -8.59 7.10
CA THR A 62 4.27 -9.21 5.94
C THR A 62 3.85 -10.66 5.69
N SER A 63 3.38 -11.37 6.72
CA SER A 63 2.93 -12.76 6.59
C SER A 63 1.56 -12.92 5.93
N ILE A 64 0.70 -11.90 5.97
CA ILE A 64 -0.68 -11.97 5.44
C ILE A 64 -0.83 -11.28 4.07
N VAL A 65 0.09 -10.37 3.74
CA VAL A 65 -0.02 -9.54 2.53
C VAL A 65 -0.04 -10.40 1.27
N THR A 66 -1.13 -10.28 0.54
CA THR A 66 -1.38 -11.00 -0.72
C THR A 66 -1.74 -9.96 -1.80
N PRO A 67 -0.76 -9.34 -2.46
CA PRO A 67 -1.03 -8.34 -3.49
C PRO A 67 -1.74 -8.98 -4.69
N ARG A 68 -2.79 -8.33 -5.18
CA ARG A 68 -3.44 -8.79 -6.42
C ARG A 68 -2.46 -8.75 -7.59
N LYS A 69 -2.67 -9.65 -8.57
CA LYS A 69 -1.99 -9.56 -9.86
C LYS A 69 -2.18 -8.16 -10.44
N GLY A 70 -1.12 -7.51 -10.93
CA GLY A 70 -1.20 -6.13 -11.40
C GLY A 70 -0.81 -5.07 -10.37
N HIS A 71 -0.83 -5.41 -9.07
CA HIS A 71 -0.66 -4.41 -8.01
C HIS A 71 0.73 -3.76 -8.03
N PHE A 72 1.78 -4.56 -8.22
CA PHE A 72 3.14 -4.02 -8.28
C PHE A 72 3.35 -3.14 -9.54
N GLN A 73 2.73 -3.46 -10.68
CA GLN A 73 2.77 -2.60 -11.86
C GLN A 73 2.07 -1.26 -11.59
N LYS A 74 0.93 -1.28 -10.89
CA LYS A 74 0.25 -0.06 -10.44
C LYS A 74 1.17 0.80 -9.58
N MET A 75 1.82 0.21 -8.58
CA MET A 75 2.75 0.92 -7.68
C MET A 75 3.99 1.48 -8.40
N ALA A 76 4.50 0.77 -9.41
CA ALA A 76 5.65 1.20 -10.19
C ALA A 76 5.31 2.34 -11.19
N GLY A 77 4.02 2.61 -11.45
CA GLY A 77 3.59 3.73 -12.27
C GLY A 77 4.19 3.68 -13.69
N TRP A 78 4.81 4.77 -14.14
CA TRP A 78 5.42 4.81 -15.48
C TRP A 78 6.55 3.78 -15.62
N VAL A 79 7.24 3.43 -14.52
CA VAL A 79 8.35 2.47 -14.52
C VAL A 79 7.87 1.07 -14.88
N ALA A 80 6.60 0.73 -14.67
CA ALA A 80 6.04 -0.55 -15.11
C ALA A 80 5.96 -0.69 -16.64
N ARG A 81 6.04 0.43 -17.39
CA ARG A 81 5.89 0.46 -18.85
C ARG A 81 7.17 0.73 -19.61
N GLN A 82 8.28 0.95 -18.91
CA GLN A 82 9.56 1.20 -19.57
C GLN A 82 10.14 -0.08 -20.19
N THR A 83 10.87 0.10 -21.29
CA THR A 83 11.53 -0.99 -22.03
C THR A 83 13.06 -0.98 -21.86
N ARG A 84 13.60 0.03 -21.15
CA ARG A 84 15.05 0.24 -21.00
C ARG A 84 15.71 -0.80 -20.10
N PHE A 85 15.01 -1.27 -19.07
CA PHE A 85 15.52 -2.25 -18.10
C PHE A 85 14.76 -3.58 -18.17
N PRO A 86 15.37 -4.69 -17.73
CA PRO A 86 14.72 -6.00 -17.69
C PRO A 86 13.44 -5.97 -16.85
N LYS A 87 12.46 -6.79 -17.27
CA LYS A 87 11.21 -7.01 -16.53
C LYS A 87 11.48 -7.51 -15.11
N ALA A 88 10.62 -7.10 -14.18
CA ALA A 88 10.73 -7.53 -12.79
C ALA A 88 10.55 -9.05 -12.68
N ARG A 89 11.26 -9.69 -11.75
CA ARG A 89 11.31 -11.17 -11.65
C ARG A 89 9.95 -11.81 -11.36
N ASN A 90 9.06 -11.04 -10.72
CA ASN A 90 7.67 -11.38 -10.40
C ASN A 90 6.67 -11.13 -11.54
N GLU A 91 7.13 -10.73 -12.74
CA GLU A 91 6.33 -10.61 -13.96
C GLU A 91 6.35 -11.85 -14.85
N ARG A 92 7.09 -12.91 -14.47
CA ARG A 92 7.18 -14.18 -15.21
C ARG A 92 6.17 -15.20 -14.71
#